data_AF-A0A4C1Z647-F1
#
_entry.id   AF-A0A4C1Z647-F1
#
_cell.length_a   1.000
_cell.length_b   1.000
_cell.length_c   1.000
_cell.angle_alpha   90.00
_cell.angle_beta   90.00
_cell.angle_gamma   90.00
#
_symmetry.space_group_name_H-M   'P 1'
#
loop_
_entity.id
_entity.type
_entity.pdbx_description
1 polymer ?
#
loop_
_entity_poly.entity_id
_entity_poly.type
_entity_poly.pdbx_seq_one_letter_code
_entity_poly.pdbx_strand_id
1 'polypeptide(L)'
;MAPIVVERSRKLVELAGRAAATGGTLGVKDMIARYTTDFIGACGYEIDANSLNDENSHFRRLGKRVFTVTFRDAVVIVMKLSFPRVIKHLNVLAPEIENPLKAIIQGFMKERAYEPSKRNDFIDFLLELKVKGNLVGESIVSKTLSVHL
;
A
#
# COMPACT_ATOMS: atom_id res chain seq x y z
N MET A 1 15.29 1.43 -4.62
CA MET A 1 14.61 0.31 -3.92
C MET A 1 15.56 -0.66 -3.22
N ALA A 2 16.63 -1.15 -3.85
CA ALA A 2 17.53 -2.15 -3.23
C ALA A 2 18.06 -1.78 -1.81
N PRO A 3 18.46 -0.52 -1.52
CA PRO A 3 18.88 -0.14 -0.16
C PRO A 3 17.76 -0.29 0.88
N ILE A 4 16.51 0.07 0.50
CA ILE A 4 15.33 -0.03 1.37
C ILE A 4 15.03 -1.50 1.72
N VAL A 5 15.18 -2.41 0.74
CA VAL A 5 15.00 -3.85 0.97
C VAL A 5 15.98 -4.33 2.05
N VAL A 6 17.27 -3.98 1.93
CA VAL A 6 18.31 -4.38 2.86
C VAL A 6 18.05 -3.83 4.25
N GLU A 7 17.73 -2.54 4.36
CA GLU A 7 17.44 -1.88 5.63
C GLU A 7 16.26 -2.55 6.35
N ARG A 8 15.15 -2.78 5.65
CA ARG A 8 13.94 -3.40 6.22
C ARG A 8 14.17 -4.89 6.56
N SER A 9 14.98 -5.58 5.77
CA SER A 9 15.36 -6.98 6.04
C SER A 9 16.22 -7.09 7.30
N ARG A 10 17.09 -6.13 7.57
CA ARG A 10 17.86 -6.07 8.81
C ARG A 10 16.95 -5.95 10.04
N LYS A 11 15.97 -5.04 9.99
CA LYS A 11 14.94 -4.89 11.05
C LYS A 11 14.14 -6.19 11.28
N LEU A 12 13.85 -6.93 10.21
CA LEU A 12 13.19 -8.24 10.29
C LEU A 12 14.06 -9.28 11.02
N VAL A 13 15.35 -9.36 10.71
CA VAL A 13 16.30 -10.26 11.38
C VAL A 13 16.44 -9.90 12.86
N GLU A 14 16.49 -8.61 13.20
CA GLU A 14 16.51 -8.14 14.59
C GLU A 14 15.25 -8.53 15.36
N LEU A 15 14.07 -8.42 14.74
CA LEU A 15 12.81 -8.85 15.34
C LEU A 15 12.82 -10.35 15.65
N ALA A 16 13.27 -11.17 14.70
CA ALA A 16 13.39 -12.61 14.89
C ALA A 16 14.40 -12.96 16.00
N GLY A 17 15.55 -12.28 16.03
CA GLY A 17 16.56 -12.44 17.08
C GLY A 17 16.05 -12.09 18.48
N ARG A 18 15.29 -11.01 18.62
CA ARG A 18 14.66 -10.61 19.90
C ARG A 18 13.66 -11.66 20.41
N ALA A 19 12.85 -12.23 19.52
CA ALA A 19 11.92 -13.29 19.91
C ALA A 19 12.66 -14.56 20.33
N ALA A 20 13.70 -14.96 19.60
CA ALA A 20 14.53 -16.12 19.96
C ALA A 20 15.20 -15.94 21.32
N ALA A 21 15.76 -14.76 21.61
CA ALA A 21 16.42 -14.45 22.87
C ALA A 21 15.48 -14.48 24.09
N THR A 22 14.19 -14.21 23.87
CA THR A 22 13.17 -14.20 24.94
C THR A 22 12.44 -15.54 25.07
N GLY A 23 12.80 -16.54 24.25
CA GLY A 23 12.06 -17.82 24.16
C GLY A 23 10.65 -17.67 23.59
N GLY A 24 10.35 -16.53 22.96
CA GLY A 24 9.06 -16.24 22.36
C GLY A 24 8.86 -16.94 21.02
N THR A 25 7.61 -17.07 20.59
CA THR A 25 7.27 -17.55 19.25
C THR A 25 6.76 -16.42 18.37
N LEU A 26 7.15 -16.42 17.10
CA LEU A 26 6.67 -15.47 16.09
C LEU A 26 5.96 -16.23 14.97
N GLY A 27 4.72 -15.82 14.67
CA GLY A 27 4.01 -16.33 13.51
C GLY A 27 4.67 -15.81 12.23
N VAL A 28 5.25 -16.70 11.42
CA VAL A 28 5.96 -16.36 10.17
C VAL A 28 5.08 -15.50 9.24
N LYS A 29 3.79 -15.86 9.09
CA LYS A 29 2.84 -15.08 8.29
C LYS A 29 2.70 -13.65 8.79
N ASP A 30 2.56 -13.47 10.11
CA ASP A 30 2.37 -12.16 10.69
C ASP A 30 3.64 -11.30 10.55
N MET A 31 4.80 -11.93 10.77
CA MET A 31 6.13 -11.34 10.63
C MET A 31 6.40 -10.86 9.20
N ILE A 32 6.15 -11.69 8.18
CA ILE A 32 6.30 -11.31 6.76
C ILE A 32 5.29 -10.23 6.36
N ALA A 33 4.06 -10.27 6.89
CA ALA A 33 3.11 -9.20 6.68
C ALA A 33 3.59 -7.86 7.29
N ARG A 34 4.38 -7.87 8.38
CA ARG A 34 4.92 -6.65 9.00
C ARG A 34 6.00 -6.08 8.10
N TYR A 35 6.92 -6.93 7.69
CA TYR A 35 7.98 -6.59 6.75
C TYR A 35 7.44 -5.99 5.46
N THR A 36 6.48 -6.66 4.80
CA THR A 36 5.91 -6.18 3.52
C THR A 36 5.18 -4.86 3.67
N THR A 37 4.43 -4.66 4.76
CA THR A 37 3.78 -3.36 5.05
C THR A 37 4.82 -2.25 5.24
N ASP A 38 5.89 -2.52 5.98
CA ASP A 38 6.97 -1.58 6.26
C ASP A 38 7.81 -1.25 5.02
N PHE A 39 8.02 -2.26 4.18
CA PHE A 39 8.72 -2.13 2.90
C PHE A 39 7.92 -1.28 1.90
N ILE A 40 6.63 -1.57 1.72
CA ILE A 40 5.74 -0.79 0.82
C ILE A 40 5.61 0.66 1.33
N GLY A 41 5.46 0.85 2.64
CA GLY A 41 5.46 2.17 3.27
C GLY A 41 6.72 2.98 2.91
N ALA A 42 7.89 2.37 3.05
CA ALA A 42 9.15 3.04 2.78
C ALA A 42 9.41 3.27 1.28
N CYS A 43 9.10 2.31 0.42
CA CYS A 43 9.43 2.42 -1.02
C CYS A 43 8.39 3.20 -1.84
N GLY A 44 7.11 3.06 -1.52
CA GLY A 44 6.03 3.70 -2.29
C GLY A 44 5.67 5.08 -1.76
N TYR A 45 5.76 5.26 -0.44
CA TYR A 45 5.22 6.42 0.26
C TYR A 45 6.29 7.18 1.07
N GLU A 46 7.52 6.66 1.14
CA GLU A 46 8.60 7.22 1.96
C GLU A 46 8.23 7.44 3.43
N ILE A 47 7.29 6.62 3.94
CA ILE A 47 6.87 6.62 5.33
C ILE A 47 7.50 5.43 6.05
N ASP A 48 7.99 5.66 7.27
CA ASP A 48 8.23 4.55 8.21
C ASP A 48 6.88 4.11 8.78
N ALA A 49 6.34 3.01 8.24
CA ALA A 49 5.08 2.44 8.70
C ALA A 49 5.19 1.81 10.10
N ASN A 50 6.42 1.70 10.63
CA ASN A 50 6.82 1.12 11.89
C ASN A 50 6.16 -0.25 12.17
N SER A 51 5.81 -0.99 11.12
CA SER A 51 4.98 -2.18 11.24
C SER A 51 5.75 -3.36 11.81
N LEU A 52 7.08 -3.33 11.74
CA LEU A 52 7.97 -4.34 12.32
C LEU A 52 8.10 -4.22 13.84
N ASN A 53 7.99 -3.02 14.40
CA ASN A 53 8.08 -2.81 15.84
C ASN A 53 6.71 -2.73 16.51
N ASP A 54 5.71 -2.15 15.82
CA ASP A 54 4.35 -2.02 16.31
C ASP A 54 3.38 -2.87 15.47
N GLU A 55 2.87 -3.94 16.08
CA GLU A 55 1.93 -4.86 15.44
C GLU A 55 0.56 -4.22 15.15
N ASN A 56 0.28 -3.09 15.80
CA ASN A 56 -0.96 -2.32 15.71
C ASN A 56 -0.77 -0.97 15.01
N SER A 57 0.35 -0.80 14.30
CA SER A 57 0.61 0.41 13.53
C SER A 57 -0.57 0.73 12.59
N HIS A 58 -0.78 2.02 12.32
CA HIS A 58 -1.90 2.46 11.49
C HIS A 58 -1.93 1.76 10.12
N PHE A 59 -0.77 1.65 9.46
CA PHE A 59 -0.62 0.94 8.19
C PHE A 59 -0.87 -0.56 8.31
N ARG A 60 -0.46 -1.20 9.42
CA ARG A 60 -0.74 -2.61 9.63
C ARG A 60 -2.22 -2.87 9.85
N ARG A 61 -2.92 -2.04 10.62
CA ARG A 61 -4.37 -2.15 10.82
C ARG A 61 -5.12 -1.94 9.51
N LEU A 62 -4.75 -0.91 8.76
CA LEU A 62 -5.32 -0.64 7.44
C LEU A 62 -5.08 -1.81 6.48
N GLY A 63 -3.85 -2.34 6.42
CA GLY A 63 -3.49 -3.51 5.62
C GLY A 63 -4.28 -4.76 6.01
N LYS A 64 -4.39 -5.08 7.30
CA LYS A 64 -5.22 -6.20 7.80
C LYS A 64 -6.67 -6.05 7.34
N ARG A 65 -7.25 -4.84 7.43
CA ARG A 65 -8.64 -4.58 7.04
C ARG A 65 -8.86 -4.73 5.53
N VAL A 66 -7.90 -4.31 4.70
CA VAL A 66 -7.94 -4.49 3.23
C VAL A 66 -8.04 -5.96 2.85
N PHE A 67 -7.33 -6.85 3.56
CA PHE A 67 -7.37 -8.30 3.30
C PHE A 67 -8.48 -9.04 4.07
N THR A 68 -9.26 -8.35 4.89
CA THR A 68 -10.37 -8.95 5.65
C THR A 68 -11.68 -8.62 4.98
N VAL A 69 -12.35 -9.63 4.41
CA VAL A 69 -13.67 -9.47 3.80
C VAL A 69 -14.73 -9.46 4.89
N THR A 70 -15.43 -8.35 5.04
CA THR A 70 -16.58 -8.25 5.95
C THR A 70 -17.87 -8.62 5.23
N PHE A 71 -18.94 -8.86 5.99
CA PHE A 71 -20.28 -9.08 5.42
C PHE A 71 -20.71 -7.93 4.49
N ARG A 72 -20.46 -6.68 4.90
CA ARG A 72 -20.71 -5.49 4.07
C ARG A 72 -19.95 -5.57 2.75
N ASP A 73 -18.66 -5.93 2.77
CA ASP A 73 -17.86 -6.01 1.55
C ASP A 73 -18.38 -7.10 0.61
N ALA A 74 -18.73 -8.27 1.15
CA ALA A 74 -19.33 -9.35 0.37
C ALA A 74 -20.64 -8.92 -0.30
N VAL A 75 -21.54 -8.27 0.45
CA VAL A 75 -22.81 -7.74 -0.08
C VAL A 75 -22.56 -6.71 -1.18
N VAL A 76 -21.67 -5.75 -0.97
CA VAL A 76 -21.35 -4.72 -1.97
C VAL A 76 -20.76 -5.34 -3.24
N ILE A 77 -19.88 -6.34 -3.11
CA ILE A 77 -19.29 -7.05 -4.25
C ILE A 77 -20.38 -7.78 -5.03
N VAL A 78 -21.23 -8.57 -4.37
CA VAL A 78 -22.33 -9.30 -5.02
C VAL A 78 -23.28 -8.33 -5.72
N MET A 79 -23.67 -7.25 -5.05
CA MET A 79 -24.53 -6.21 -5.62
C MET A 79 -23.92 -5.56 -6.87
N LYS A 80 -22.62 -5.24 -6.85
CA LYS A 80 -21.91 -4.69 -8.03
C LYS A 80 -21.85 -5.68 -9.19
N LEU A 81 -21.64 -6.96 -8.91
CA LEU A 81 -21.57 -7.98 -9.93
C LEU A 81 -22.95 -8.26 -10.55
N SER A 82 -24.01 -8.28 -9.74
CA SER A 82 -25.37 -8.53 -10.22
C SER A 82 -26.01 -7.32 -10.90
N PHE A 83 -25.78 -6.10 -10.40
CA PHE A 83 -26.47 -4.88 -10.86
C PHE A 83 -25.51 -3.71 -11.12
N PRO A 84 -24.51 -3.87 -12.00
CA PRO A 84 -23.44 -2.88 -12.17
C PRO A 84 -23.96 -1.50 -12.63
N ARG A 85 -25.04 -1.46 -13.42
CA ARG A 85 -25.62 -0.21 -13.93
C ARG A 85 -26.40 0.58 -12.87
N VAL A 86 -27.06 -0.12 -11.96
CA VAL A 86 -27.91 0.48 -10.91
C VAL A 86 -27.05 0.97 -9.75
N ILE A 87 -26.02 0.21 -9.40
CA ILE A 87 -25.21 0.41 -8.19
C ILE A 87 -23.86 1.08 -8.53
N LYS A 88 -23.83 1.88 -9.59
CA LYS A 88 -22.61 2.48 -10.15
C LYS A 88 -21.85 3.38 -9.16
N HIS A 89 -22.57 4.07 -8.27
CA HIS A 89 -22.00 4.99 -7.29
C HIS A 89 -21.63 4.36 -5.94
N LEU A 90 -21.91 3.06 -5.75
CA LEU A 90 -21.52 2.40 -4.51
C LEU A 90 -20.02 2.12 -4.52
N ASN A 91 -19.30 2.55 -3.48
CA ASN A 91 -17.88 2.28 -3.35
C ASN A 91 -17.65 0.86 -2.84
N VAL A 92 -16.80 0.12 -3.56
CA VAL A 92 -16.38 -1.24 -3.16
C VAL A 92 -15.60 -1.17 -1.86
N LEU A 93 -14.64 -0.24 -1.78
CA LEU A 93 -13.90 0.01 -0.55
C LEU A 93 -14.84 0.54 0.52
N ALA A 94 -14.74 -0.05 1.72
CA ALA A 94 -15.42 0.48 2.88
C ALA A 94 -14.83 1.86 3.26
N PRO A 95 -15.62 2.79 3.80
CA PRO A 95 -15.14 4.13 4.19
C PRO A 95 -13.96 4.11 5.16
N GLU A 96 -13.90 3.10 6.03
CA GLU A 96 -12.80 2.87 6.98
C GLU A 96 -11.45 2.53 6.31
N ILE A 97 -11.47 2.11 5.04
CA ILE A 97 -10.27 1.91 4.20
C ILE A 97 -10.06 3.12 3.30
N GLU A 98 -11.13 3.57 2.65
CA GLU A 98 -11.09 4.61 1.62
C GLU A 98 -10.64 5.97 2.19
N ASN A 99 -11.18 6.40 3.32
CA ASN A 99 -10.89 7.72 3.87
C ASN A 99 -9.43 7.85 4.34
N PRO A 100 -8.87 6.91 5.12
CA PRO A 100 -7.46 6.99 5.50
C PRO A 100 -6.52 6.93 4.29
N LEU A 101 -6.80 6.06 3.32
CA LEU A 101 -5.98 5.96 2.11
C LEU A 101 -6.00 7.27 1.30
N LYS A 102 -7.18 7.88 1.13
CA LYS A 102 -7.31 9.19 0.48
C LYS A 102 -6.55 10.26 1.24
N ALA A 103 -6.66 10.31 2.57
CA ALA A 103 -5.97 11.29 3.39
C ALA A 103 -4.45 11.19 3.24
N ILE A 104 -3.90 9.98 3.25
CA ILE A 104 -2.47 9.71 3.04
C ILE A 104 -2.03 10.22 1.65
N ILE A 105 -2.71 9.79 0.59
CA ILE A 105 -2.36 10.18 -0.78
C ILE A 105 -2.49 11.70 -0.97
N GLN A 106 -3.56 12.30 -0.45
CA GLN A 106 -3.75 13.76 -0.52
C GLN A 106 -2.67 14.53 0.25
N GLY A 107 -2.19 14.00 1.38
CA GLY A 107 -1.05 14.57 2.11
C GLY A 107 0.18 14.66 1.21
N PHE A 108 0.56 13.54 0.59
CA PHE A 108 1.72 13.50 -0.31
C PHE A 108 1.59 14.38 -1.54
N MET A 109 0.39 14.46 -2.12
CA MET A 109 0.15 15.33 -3.26
C MET A 109 0.27 16.80 -2.87
N LYS A 110 -0.24 17.18 -1.68
CA LYS A 110 -0.15 18.56 -1.17
C LYS A 110 1.29 18.97 -0.85
N GLU A 111 2.07 18.09 -0.22
CA GLU A 111 3.49 18.33 0.06
C GLU A 111 4.30 18.63 -1.20
N ARG A 112 3.87 18.08 -2.34
CA ARG A 112 4.50 18.27 -3.66
C ARG A 112 3.82 19.35 -4.51
N ALA A 113 2.91 20.14 -3.92
CA ALA A 113 2.11 21.14 -4.63
C ALA A 113 1.39 20.60 -5.89
N TYR A 114 1.06 19.31 -5.90
CA TYR A 114 0.49 18.58 -7.04
C TYR A 114 1.37 18.52 -8.30
N GLU A 115 2.69 18.72 -8.17
CA GLU A 115 3.65 18.58 -9.27
C GLU A 115 4.58 17.38 -9.07
N PRO A 116 4.94 16.64 -10.14
CA PRO A 116 5.90 15.55 -10.03
C PRO A 116 7.25 16.03 -9.49
N SER A 117 7.82 15.29 -8.54
CA SER A 117 9.15 15.59 -8.00
C SER A 117 10.25 14.80 -8.75
N LYS A 118 11.52 15.01 -8.37
CA LYS A 118 12.67 14.24 -8.90
C LYS A 118 12.95 12.94 -8.14
N ARG A 119 12.09 12.55 -7.18
CA ARG A 119 12.30 11.34 -6.36
C ARG A 119 12.07 10.05 -7.13
N ASN A 120 11.21 10.08 -8.16
CA ASN A 120 10.80 8.93 -8.98
C ASN A 120 10.19 7.82 -8.10
N ASP A 121 9.31 8.21 -7.18
CA ASP A 121 8.54 7.30 -6.33
C ASP A 121 7.14 7.04 -6.90
N PHE A 122 6.32 6.25 -6.20
CA PHE A 122 4.97 5.93 -6.64
C PHE A 122 4.05 7.17 -6.70
N ILE A 123 4.24 8.14 -5.81
CA ILE A 123 3.45 9.39 -5.81
C ILE A 123 3.80 10.23 -7.04
N ASP A 124 5.08 10.29 -7.42
CA ASP A 124 5.51 10.98 -8.63
C ASP A 124 4.84 10.37 -9.88
N PHE A 125 4.72 9.04 -9.96
CA PHE A 125 3.98 8.39 -11.04
C PHE A 125 2.49 8.75 -11.03
N LEU A 126 1.84 8.81 -9.86
CA LEU A 126 0.45 9.24 -9.78
C LEU A 126 0.26 10.70 -10.24
N LEU A 127 1.19 11.59 -9.90
CA LEU A 127 1.17 12.98 -10.32
C LEU A 127 1.45 13.12 -11.82
N GLU A 128 2.41 12.37 -12.36
CA GLU A 128 2.69 12.31 -13.79
C GLU A 128 1.47 11.84 -14.58
N LEU A 129 0.82 10.75 -14.13
CA LEU A 129 -0.41 10.25 -14.73
C LEU A 129 -1.53 11.31 -14.71
N LYS A 130 -1.66 12.04 -13.59
CA LYS A 130 -2.66 13.11 -13.46
C LYS A 130 -2.41 14.27 -14.43
N VAL A 131 -1.16 14.64 -14.65
CA VAL A 131 -0.78 15.77 -15.52
C VAL A 131 -0.82 15.38 -17.00
N LYS A 132 -0.26 14.22 -17.35
CA LYS A 132 -0.09 13.78 -18.75
C LYS A 132 -1.26 12.97 -19.28
N GLY A 133 -2.09 12.39 -18.41
CA GLY A 133 -3.18 11.47 -18.79
C GLY A 133 -2.69 10.09 -19.25
N ASN A 134 -1.37 9.85 -19.25
CA ASN A 134 -0.76 8.57 -19.56
C ASN A 134 0.52 8.36 -18.74
N LEU A 135 0.91 7.10 -18.60
CA LEU A 135 2.23 6.71 -18.09
C LEU A 135 2.94 5.88 -19.15
N VAL A 136 4.19 6.22 -19.42
CA VAL A 136 5.07 5.51 -20.36
C VAL A 136 6.14 4.80 -19.55
N GLY A 137 6.13 3.47 -19.59
CA GLY A 137 7.09 2.65 -18.86
C GLY A 137 7.72 1.57 -19.72
N GLU A 138 8.85 1.05 -19.26
CA GLU A 138 9.49 -0.11 -19.87
C GLU A 138 8.65 -1.37 -19.62
N SER A 139 8.33 -2.09 -20.69
CA SER A 139 7.63 -3.36 -20.61
C SER A 139 8.61 -4.47 -20.22
N ILE A 140 8.26 -5.26 -19.20
CA ILE A 140 9.05 -6.41 -18.74
C ILE A 140 9.02 -7.56 -19.77
N VAL A 141 8.08 -7.53 -20.72
CA VAL A 141 7.83 -8.65 -21.66
C VAL A 141 8.13 -8.28 -23.14
N SER A 142 8.16 -6.99 -23.48
CA SER A 142 8.48 -6.34 -24.79
C SER A 142 7.39 -5.35 -25.23
N LYS A 143 7.87 -4.28 -25.92
CA LYS A 143 7.27 -2.99 -26.34
C LYS A 143 6.51 -2.22 -25.25
N THR A 144 6.99 -1.00 -25.02
CA THR A 144 6.50 0.08 -24.16
C THR A 144 5.04 -0.08 -23.72
N LEU A 145 4.83 -0.19 -22.40
CA LEU A 145 3.49 -0.21 -21.83
C LEU A 145 3.01 1.25 -21.69
N SER A 146 1.92 1.59 -22.38
CA SER A 146 1.21 2.86 -22.18
C SER A 146 -0.07 2.57 -21.41
N VAL A 147 -0.16 3.07 -20.18
CA VAL A 147 -1.37 2.97 -19.37
C VAL A 147 -2.13 4.29 -19.49
N HIS A 148 -3.37 4.21 -19.97
CA HIS A 148 -4.31 5.33 -20.09
C HIS A 148 -5.41 5.22 -19.03
N LEU A 149 -5.94 6.37 -18.60
CA LEU A 149 -7.15 6.48 -17.78
C LEU A 149 -8.40 6.62 -18.66
#